data_AF-A0A6N8MAY3-F1
#
_entry.id   AF-A0A6N8MAY3-F1
#
_cell.length_a   1.000
_cell.length_b   1.000
_cell.length_c   1.000
_cell.angle_alpha   90.00
_cell.angle_beta   90.00
_cell.angle_gamma   90.00
#
_symmetry.space_group_name_H-M   'P 1'
#
loop_
_entity.id
_entity.type
_entity.pdbx_description
1 polymer ?
#
loop_
_entity_poly.entity_id
_entity_poly.type
_entity_poly.pdbx_seq_one_letter_code
_entity_poly.pdbx_strand_id
1 'polypeptide(L)'
;MDWHDLISKVIIGLVTGSIAAYLTARYALGRYYKEKWWDKRIDLYTQLVDCVYLLKNTADYWYKHELHHASQFPTYFSYKSKEENEILSKSFSNELEKLSRIGELSSLFLTEECGDKIRSFIENEENLFIQWEFDSIELIDAHKSRLDKLKVLLDDIISEAKRELKVNKKHNSLKNIKWSITMPDQKNDEPINYYDNH
;
A
#
# COMPACT_ATOMS: atom_id res chain seq x y z
N MET A 1 34.95 -58.40 6.20
CA MET A 1 33.95 -57.32 6.22
C MET A 1 34.67 -56.09 5.69
N ASP A 2 34.33 -55.67 4.47
CA ASP A 2 35.09 -54.62 3.77
C ASP A 2 34.80 -53.25 4.36
N TRP A 3 35.61 -52.88 5.35
CA TRP A 3 35.59 -51.58 6.02
C TRP A 3 35.68 -50.40 5.04
N HIS A 4 36.35 -50.58 3.90
CA HIS A 4 36.41 -49.59 2.82
C HIS A 4 35.06 -49.33 2.14
N ASP A 5 34.21 -50.36 1.99
CA ASP A 5 32.89 -50.23 1.37
C ASP A 5 31.90 -49.54 2.34
N LEU A 6 32.06 -49.77 3.64
CA LEU A 6 31.31 -49.03 4.67
C LEU A 6 31.71 -47.55 4.75
N ILE A 7 33.02 -47.26 4.74
CA ILE A 7 33.52 -45.87 4.83
C ILE A 7 33.13 -45.05 3.60
N SER A 8 33.22 -45.63 2.39
CA SER A 8 32.82 -44.94 1.17
C SER A 8 31.32 -44.61 1.14
N LYS A 9 30.45 -45.54 1.57
CA LYS A 9 29.00 -45.31 1.68
C LYS A 9 28.64 -44.23 2.71
N VAL A 10 29.33 -44.21 3.86
CA VAL A 10 29.15 -43.17 4.89
C VAL A 10 29.58 -41.80 4.39
N ILE A 11 30.71 -41.70 3.68
CA ILE A 11 31.19 -40.43 3.10
C ILE A 11 30.20 -39.91 2.05
N ILE A 12 29.70 -40.77 1.16
CA ILE A 12 28.73 -40.38 0.13
C ILE A 12 27.44 -39.88 0.79
N GLY A 13 26.94 -40.56 1.82
CA GLY A 13 25.77 -40.12 2.60
C GLY A 13 25.98 -38.81 3.34
N LEU A 14 27.18 -38.57 3.88
CA LEU A 14 27.53 -37.34 4.59
C LEU A 14 27.64 -36.15 3.64
N VAL A 15 28.24 -36.35 2.46
CA VAL A 15 28.36 -35.33 1.41
C VAL A 15 26.99 -34.98 0.82
N THR A 16 26.18 -35.98 0.46
CA THR A 16 24.82 -35.73 -0.05
C THR A 16 23.91 -35.11 1.00
N GLY A 17 23.98 -35.56 2.26
CA GLY A 17 23.27 -34.96 3.38
C GLY A 17 23.67 -33.50 3.62
N SER A 18 24.96 -33.20 3.52
CA SER A 18 25.50 -31.83 3.68
C SER A 18 25.07 -30.90 2.54
N ILE A 19 25.09 -31.38 1.29
CA ILE A 19 24.61 -30.61 0.13
C ILE A 19 23.10 -30.36 0.24
N ALA A 20 22.32 -31.39 0.59
CA ALA A 20 20.88 -31.26 0.77
C ALA A 20 20.52 -30.28 1.91
N ALA A 21 21.24 -30.36 3.04
CA ALA A 21 21.08 -29.44 4.15
C ALA A 21 21.45 -28.00 3.76
N TYR A 22 22.55 -27.81 3.01
CA TYR A 22 22.98 -26.50 2.52
C TYR A 22 21.94 -25.86 1.57
N LEU A 23 21.42 -26.64 0.62
CA LEU A 23 20.39 -26.16 -0.32
C LEU A 23 19.08 -25.82 0.40
N THR A 24 18.68 -26.67 1.35
CA THR A 24 17.48 -26.45 2.17
C THR A 24 17.62 -25.20 3.03
N ALA A 25 18.77 -25.01 3.69
CA ALA A 25 19.07 -23.82 4.48
C ALA A 25 19.07 -22.55 3.61
N ARG A 26 19.69 -22.60 2.42
CA ARG A 26 19.71 -21.46 1.48
C ARG A 26 18.31 -21.10 0.98
N TYR A 27 17.48 -22.11 0.69
CA TYR A 27 16.10 -21.88 0.28
C TYR A 27 15.24 -21.30 1.42
N ALA A 28 15.37 -21.84 2.63
CA ALA A 28 14.66 -21.37 3.81
C ALA A 28 15.04 -19.91 4.15
N LEU A 29 16.34 -19.58 4.11
CA LEU A 29 16.83 -18.22 4.31
C LEU A 29 16.27 -17.27 3.25
N GLY A 30 16.34 -17.62 1.97
CA GLY A 30 15.81 -16.79 0.88
C GLY A 30 14.31 -16.52 1.02
N ARG A 31 13.54 -17.53 1.43
CA ARG A 31 12.11 -17.36 1.74
C ARG A 31 11.88 -16.44 2.92
N TYR A 32 12.61 -16.62 4.02
CA TYR A 32 12.52 -15.78 5.20
C TYR A 32 12.86 -14.31 4.92
N TYR A 33 13.93 -14.05 4.16
CA TYR A 33 14.28 -12.69 3.75
C TYR A 33 13.18 -12.06 2.89
N LYS A 34 12.57 -12.84 2.01
CA LYS A 34 11.45 -12.37 1.18
C LYS A 34 10.23 -12.04 2.02
N GLU A 35 9.87 -12.89 2.98
CA GLU A 35 8.74 -12.66 3.91
C GLU A 35 9.01 -11.42 4.78
N LYS A 36 10.20 -11.31 5.39
CA LYS A 36 10.58 -10.13 6.17
C LYS A 36 10.64 -8.84 5.37
N TRP A 37 11.12 -8.90 4.13
CA TRP A 37 11.14 -7.74 3.24
C TRP A 37 9.72 -7.30 2.91
N TRP A 38 8.81 -8.25 2.75
CA TRP A 38 7.40 -7.98 2.49
C TRP A 38 6.71 -7.34 3.69
N ASP A 39 6.95 -7.84 4.91
CA ASP A 39 6.41 -7.26 6.15
C ASP A 39 6.88 -5.82 6.36
N LYS A 40 8.18 -5.55 6.17
CA LYS A 40 8.74 -4.19 6.22
C LYS A 40 8.08 -3.26 5.22
N ARG A 41 7.74 -3.75 4.04
CA ARG A 41 7.11 -2.96 3.00
C ARG A 41 5.66 -2.61 3.33
N ILE A 42 4.90 -3.54 3.90
CA ILE A 42 3.54 -3.26 4.40
C ILE A 42 3.58 -2.22 5.51
N ASP A 43 4.48 -2.41 6.48
CA ASP A 43 4.65 -1.49 7.59
C ASP A 43 4.95 -0.07 7.09
N LEU A 44 5.87 0.05 6.12
CA LEU A 44 6.22 1.34 5.54
C LEU A 44 5.04 1.99 4.78
N TYR A 45 4.30 1.24 3.94
CA TYR A 45 3.10 1.79 3.29
C TYR A 45 2.01 2.18 4.30
N THR A 46 1.87 1.44 5.40
CA THR A 46 0.90 1.75 6.47
C THR A 46 1.28 3.07 7.15
N GLN A 47 2.54 3.21 7.55
CA GLN A 47 3.07 4.46 8.12
C GLN A 47 2.90 5.65 7.18
N LEU A 48 3.03 5.43 5.87
CA LEU A 48 2.91 6.46 4.85
C LEU A 48 1.45 6.89 4.65
N VAL A 49 0.52 5.94 4.58
CA VAL A 49 -0.92 6.20 4.55
C VAL A 49 -1.35 6.94 5.81
N ASP A 50 -0.93 6.50 6.99
CA ASP A 50 -1.28 7.14 8.26
C ASP A 50 -0.78 8.59 8.32
N CYS A 51 0.47 8.82 7.90
CA CYS A 51 1.09 10.14 7.84
C CYS A 51 0.30 11.10 6.93
N VAL A 52 0.04 10.68 5.68
CA VAL A 52 -0.69 11.51 4.72
C VAL A 52 -2.16 11.70 5.13
N TYR A 53 -2.77 10.70 5.75
CA TYR A 53 -4.12 10.80 6.30
C TYR A 53 -4.21 11.85 7.42
N LEU A 54 -3.25 11.88 8.34
CA LEU A 54 -3.17 12.88 9.40
C LEU A 54 -2.98 14.29 8.81
N LEU A 55 -2.05 14.45 7.86
CA LEU A 55 -1.85 15.71 7.16
C LEU A 55 -3.14 16.18 6.47
N LYS A 56 -3.82 15.29 5.74
CA LYS A 56 -5.09 15.56 5.07
C LYS A 56 -6.16 16.02 6.05
N ASN A 57 -6.30 15.33 7.19
CA ASN A 57 -7.32 15.66 8.18
C ASN A 57 -7.08 17.03 8.82
N THR A 58 -5.83 17.37 9.08
CA THR A 58 -5.44 18.70 9.56
C THR A 58 -5.70 19.79 8.51
N ALA A 59 -5.35 19.52 7.24
CA ALA A 59 -5.63 20.46 6.14
C ALA A 59 -7.14 20.66 5.92
N ASP A 60 -7.95 19.60 6.05
CA ASP A 60 -9.41 19.67 5.97
C ASP A 60 -10.00 20.52 7.09
N TYR A 61 -9.48 20.40 8.31
CA TYR A 61 -9.87 21.25 9.43
C TYR A 61 -9.59 22.73 9.15
N TRP A 62 -8.38 23.07 8.70
CA TRP A 62 -8.03 24.47 8.38
C TRP A 62 -8.84 25.04 7.22
N TYR A 63 -9.07 24.25 6.17
CA TYR A 63 -9.92 24.67 5.06
C TYR A 63 -11.36 24.97 5.51
N LYS A 64 -11.93 24.10 6.35
CA LYS A 64 -13.27 24.31 6.94
C LYS A 64 -13.30 25.52 7.88
N HIS A 65 -12.26 25.72 8.68
CA HIS A 65 -12.13 26.88 9.55
C HIS A 65 -12.25 28.19 8.75
N GLU A 66 -11.50 28.31 7.65
CA GLU A 66 -11.53 29.49 6.78
C GLU A 66 -12.87 29.66 6.04
N LEU A 67 -13.47 28.57 5.56
CA LEU A 67 -14.79 28.61 4.95
C LEU A 67 -15.87 29.13 5.90
N HIS A 68 -15.81 28.73 7.17
CA HIS A 68 -16.71 29.22 8.21
C HIS A 68 -16.47 30.69 8.53
N HIS A 69 -15.20 31.10 8.65
CA HIS A 69 -14.85 32.50 8.85
C HIS A 69 -15.32 33.40 7.69
N ALA A 70 -15.18 32.91 6.45
CA ALA A 70 -15.66 33.58 5.24
C ALA A 70 -17.19 33.53 5.04
N SER A 71 -17.95 32.97 5.99
CA SER A 71 -19.41 32.81 5.91
C SER A 71 -19.91 32.00 4.70
N GLN A 72 -19.06 31.15 4.12
CA GLN A 72 -19.37 30.33 2.94
C GLN A 72 -20.00 28.98 3.30
N PHE A 73 -20.11 28.63 4.59
CA PHE A 73 -20.72 27.38 5.08
C PHE A 73 -21.72 27.61 6.22
N PRO A 74 -22.99 27.13 6.11
CA PRO A 74 -24.02 27.33 7.14
C PRO A 74 -24.07 26.25 8.25
N THR A 75 -23.09 25.35 8.34
CA THR A 75 -23.15 24.18 9.24
C THR A 75 -22.44 24.38 10.58
N TYR A 76 -22.73 23.51 11.56
CA TYR A 76 -22.07 23.49 12.88
C TYR A 76 -20.57 23.12 12.75
N PHE A 77 -19.68 24.07 13.04
CA PHE A 77 -18.23 23.85 13.10
C PHE A 77 -17.72 23.92 14.53
N SER A 78 -16.94 22.91 14.92
CA SER A 78 -16.28 22.89 16.22
C SER A 78 -14.93 23.57 16.12
N TYR A 79 -14.83 24.79 16.64
CA TYR A 79 -13.55 25.48 16.78
C TYR A 79 -12.68 24.77 17.80
N LYS A 80 -11.40 24.56 17.45
CA LYS A 80 -10.38 24.19 18.42
C LYS A 80 -9.92 25.43 19.18
N SER A 81 -9.61 25.26 20.46
CA SER A 81 -8.95 26.28 21.26
C SER A 81 -7.57 26.65 20.68
N LYS A 82 -7.00 27.77 21.14
CA LYS A 82 -5.67 28.21 20.72
C LYS A 82 -4.60 27.14 20.97
N GLU A 83 -4.64 26.51 22.14
CA GLU A 83 -3.71 25.45 22.53
C GLU A 83 -3.86 24.21 21.63
N GLU A 84 -5.09 23.79 21.35
CA GLU A 84 -5.35 22.67 20.44
C GLU A 84 -4.89 22.95 19.00
N ASN A 85 -5.01 24.20 18.52
CA ASN A 85 -4.48 24.60 17.21
C ASN A 85 -2.95 24.57 17.18
N GLU A 86 -2.29 24.97 18.26
CA GLU A 86 -0.83 24.92 18.37
C GLU A 86 -0.32 23.47 18.36
N ILE A 87 -0.97 22.59 19.12
CA ILE A 87 -0.69 21.14 19.11
C ILE A 87 -0.91 20.57 17.70
N LEU A 88 -2.01 20.95 17.04
CA LEU A 88 -2.34 20.49 15.69
C LEU A 88 -1.30 20.95 14.67
N SER A 89 -0.88 22.22 14.72
CA SER A 89 0.16 22.78 13.86
C SER A 89 1.50 22.07 14.05
N LYS A 90 1.91 21.86 15.31
CA LYS A 90 3.13 21.10 15.63
C LYS A 90 3.05 19.65 15.12
N SER A 91 1.90 19.00 15.29
CA SER A 91 1.67 17.66 14.76
C SER A 91 1.77 17.62 13.24
N PHE A 92 1.22 18.62 12.55
CA PHE A 92 1.32 18.73 11.09
C PHE A 92 2.78 18.84 10.63
N SER A 93 3.55 19.74 11.25
CA SER A 93 4.97 19.90 10.91
C SER A 93 5.78 18.62 11.13
N ASN A 94 5.54 17.93 12.24
CA ASN A 94 6.21 16.66 12.53
C ASN A 94 5.86 15.58 11.50
N GLU A 95 4.60 15.47 11.10
CA GLU A 95 4.18 14.50 10.08
C GLU A 95 4.73 14.89 8.70
N LEU A 96 4.83 16.18 8.38
CA LEU A 96 5.43 16.65 7.13
C LEU A 96 6.92 16.31 7.05
N GLU A 97 7.67 16.52 8.13
CA GLU A 97 9.08 16.11 8.24
C GLU A 97 9.23 14.58 8.10
N LYS A 98 8.36 13.82 8.76
CA LYS A 98 8.34 12.36 8.66
C LYS A 98 8.06 11.90 7.23
N LEU A 99 7.09 12.51 6.55
CA LEU A 99 6.77 12.24 5.14
C LEU A 99 7.98 12.52 4.24
N SER A 100 8.63 13.68 4.44
CA SER A 100 9.84 14.06 3.69
C SER A 100 10.95 13.02 3.88
N ARG A 101 11.25 12.63 5.13
CA ARG A 101 12.25 11.61 5.43
C ARG A 101 11.92 10.25 4.80
N ILE A 102 10.65 9.84 4.79
CA ILE A 102 10.22 8.61 4.12
C ILE A 102 10.41 8.74 2.60
N GLY A 103 10.11 9.91 2.03
CA GLY A 103 10.34 10.24 0.62
C GLY A 103 11.81 10.18 0.22
N GLU A 104 12.73 10.68 1.04
CA GLU A 104 14.18 10.56 0.81
C GLU A 104 14.66 9.11 0.82
N LEU A 105 14.12 8.31 1.74
CA LEU A 105 14.43 6.89 1.88
C LEU A 105 13.63 6.00 0.92
N SER A 106 12.82 6.58 0.03
CA SER A 106 11.93 5.86 -0.88
C SER A 106 12.68 4.88 -1.78
N SER A 107 13.88 5.24 -2.27
CA SER A 107 14.72 4.39 -3.11
C SER A 107 15.08 3.03 -2.50
N LEU A 108 14.97 2.87 -1.18
CA LEU A 108 15.31 1.65 -0.46
C LEU A 108 14.13 0.68 -0.30
N PHE A 109 12.90 1.19 -0.22
CA PHE A 109 11.72 0.41 0.23
C PHE A 109 10.45 0.65 -0.61
N LEU A 110 10.38 1.78 -1.31
CA LEU A 110 9.27 2.19 -2.17
C LEU A 110 9.66 2.08 -3.64
N THR A 111 8.69 2.27 -4.53
CA THR A 111 9.01 2.49 -5.95
C THR A 111 9.48 3.93 -6.15
N GLU A 112 10.25 4.14 -7.22
CA GLU A 112 10.69 5.47 -7.65
C GLU A 112 9.50 6.40 -7.89
N GLU A 113 8.41 5.89 -8.48
CA GLU A 113 7.15 6.61 -8.70
C GLU A 113 6.57 7.17 -7.39
N CYS A 114 6.54 6.38 -6.31
CA CYS A 114 6.07 6.85 -4.99
C CYS A 114 6.96 7.97 -4.44
N GLY A 115 8.27 7.78 -4.54
CA GLY A 115 9.26 8.75 -4.08
C GLY A 115 9.08 10.08 -4.78
N ASP A 116 8.87 10.06 -6.09
CA ASP A 116 8.65 11.26 -6.89
C ASP A 116 7.34 11.97 -6.56
N LYS A 117 6.25 11.22 -6.30
CA LYS A 117 4.97 11.80 -5.85
C LYS A 117 5.09 12.49 -4.50
N ILE A 118 5.81 11.88 -3.55
CA ILE A 118 6.08 12.48 -2.24
C ILE A 118 6.93 13.74 -2.41
N ARG A 119 8.01 13.67 -3.18
CA ARG A 119 8.90 14.82 -3.43
C ARG A 119 8.15 15.98 -4.08
N SER A 120 7.34 15.70 -5.10
CA SER A 120 6.51 16.70 -5.78
C SER A 120 5.51 17.38 -4.84
N PHE A 121 4.94 16.62 -3.89
CA PHE A 121 4.09 17.19 -2.85
C PHE A 121 4.88 18.11 -1.91
N ILE A 122 6.06 17.69 -1.42
CA ILE A 122 6.91 18.50 -0.54
C ILE A 122 7.35 19.79 -1.23
N GLU A 123 7.84 19.70 -2.46
CA GLU A 123 8.20 20.88 -3.28
C GLU A 123 6.99 21.81 -3.45
N ASN A 124 5.79 21.24 -3.60
CA ASN A 124 4.59 22.05 -3.70
C ASN A 124 4.27 22.79 -2.40
N GLU A 125 4.42 22.12 -1.26
CA GLU A 125 4.18 22.69 0.06
C GLU A 125 5.16 23.84 0.36
N GLU A 126 6.43 23.69 -0.03
CA GLU A 126 7.44 24.76 0.02
C GLU A 126 7.04 25.95 -0.86
N ASN A 127 6.57 25.69 -2.08
CA ASN A 127 6.09 26.73 -2.98
C ASN A 127 4.83 27.44 -2.45
N LEU A 128 3.93 26.72 -1.77
CA LEU A 128 2.76 27.31 -1.10
C LEU A 128 3.19 28.23 0.05
N PHE A 129 4.20 27.83 0.82
CA PHE A 129 4.76 28.67 1.88
C PHE A 129 5.34 29.97 1.32
N ILE A 130 6.13 29.89 0.24
CA ILE A 130 6.67 31.07 -0.46
C ILE A 130 5.52 31.96 -0.96
N GLN A 131 4.50 31.37 -1.60
CA GLN A 131 3.38 32.14 -2.12
C GLN A 131 2.61 32.88 -1.02
N TRP A 132 2.45 32.24 0.13
CA TRP A 132 1.81 32.84 1.30
C TRP A 132 2.66 33.96 1.91
N GLU A 133 3.98 33.77 2.06
CA GLU A 133 4.90 34.79 2.59
C GLU A 133 4.90 36.08 1.75
N PHE A 134 4.69 35.96 0.43
CA PHE A 134 4.63 37.09 -0.49
C PHE A 134 3.20 37.54 -0.84
N ASP A 135 2.19 37.19 -0.03
CA ASP A 135 0.77 37.56 -0.20
C ASP A 135 0.22 37.29 -1.62
N SER A 136 0.75 36.28 -2.30
CA SER A 136 0.41 35.95 -3.69
C SER A 136 -0.72 34.92 -3.81
N ILE A 137 -1.23 34.42 -2.69
CA ILE A 137 -2.34 33.47 -2.60
C ILE A 137 -3.24 33.79 -1.39
N GLU A 138 -4.55 33.70 -1.56
CA GLU A 138 -5.48 33.83 -0.45
C GLU A 138 -5.40 32.61 0.49
N LEU A 139 -5.57 32.83 1.80
CA LEU A 139 -5.45 31.77 2.81
C LEU A 139 -6.40 30.59 2.56
N ILE A 140 -7.63 30.88 2.13
CA ILE A 140 -8.64 29.87 1.80
C ILE A 140 -8.21 29.00 0.60
N ASP A 141 -7.62 29.62 -0.43
CA ASP A 141 -7.13 28.94 -1.62
C ASP A 141 -5.87 28.12 -1.32
N ALA A 142 -4.99 28.63 -0.45
CA ALA A 142 -3.83 27.88 0.03
C ALA A 142 -4.25 26.61 0.77
N HIS A 143 -5.19 26.70 1.72
CA HIS A 143 -5.69 25.53 2.45
C HIS A 143 -6.44 24.54 1.54
N LYS A 144 -7.22 25.04 0.58
CA LYS A 144 -7.88 24.20 -0.42
C LYS A 144 -6.89 23.45 -1.30
N SER A 145 -5.91 24.17 -1.84
CA SER A 145 -4.84 23.62 -2.68
C SER A 145 -4.06 22.52 -1.95
N ARG A 146 -3.69 22.76 -0.68
CA ARG A 146 -3.05 21.77 0.18
C ARG A 146 -3.93 20.54 0.40
N LEU A 147 -5.20 20.74 0.74
CA LEU A 147 -6.16 19.64 0.96
C LEU A 147 -6.33 18.77 -0.28
N ASP A 148 -6.50 19.39 -1.45
CA ASP A 148 -6.73 18.66 -2.70
C ASP A 148 -5.49 17.87 -3.12
N LYS A 149 -4.28 18.41 -2.92
CA LYS A 149 -3.03 17.68 -3.17
C LYS A 149 -2.81 16.52 -2.21
N LEU A 150 -3.16 16.69 -0.93
CA LEU A 150 -3.11 15.60 0.04
C LEU A 150 -4.09 14.47 -0.26
N LYS A 151 -5.27 14.77 -0.81
CA LYS A 151 -6.20 13.74 -1.29
C LYS A 151 -5.60 12.95 -2.46
N VAL A 152 -5.05 13.65 -3.46
CA VAL A 152 -4.41 13.02 -4.62
C VAL A 152 -3.25 12.15 -4.17
N LEU A 153 -2.36 12.67 -3.32
CA LEU A 153 -1.22 11.93 -2.79
C LEU A 153 -1.68 10.67 -2.04
N LEU A 154 -2.69 10.78 -1.17
CA LEU A 154 -3.24 9.65 -0.43
C LEU A 154 -3.77 8.54 -1.36
N ASP A 155 -4.55 8.93 -2.37
CA ASP A 155 -5.12 7.99 -3.35
C ASP A 155 -4.03 7.31 -4.18
N ASP A 156 -3.00 8.06 -4.56
CA ASP A 156 -1.82 7.55 -5.26
C ASP A 156 -1.07 6.51 -4.45
N ILE A 157 -0.78 6.82 -3.17
CA ILE A 157 -0.09 5.91 -2.25
C ILE A 157 -0.90 4.64 -2.04
N ILE A 158 -2.22 4.77 -1.82
CA ILE A 158 -3.10 3.62 -1.62
C ILE A 158 -3.12 2.74 -2.89
N SER A 159 -3.18 3.37 -4.06
CA SER A 159 -3.18 2.67 -5.35
C SER A 159 -1.87 1.92 -5.57
N GLU A 160 -0.74 2.55 -5.24
CA GLU A 160 0.55 1.92 -5.32
C GLU A 160 0.72 0.79 -4.29
N ALA A 161 0.32 1.00 -3.04
CA ALA A 161 0.34 -0.02 -2.01
C ALA A 161 -0.46 -1.26 -2.45
N LYS A 162 -1.66 -1.07 -3.02
CA LYS A 162 -2.48 -2.16 -3.58
C LYS A 162 -1.75 -2.92 -4.71
N ARG A 163 -1.04 -2.20 -5.58
CA ARG A 163 -0.26 -2.75 -6.70
C ARG A 163 0.92 -3.58 -6.20
N GLU A 164 1.72 -3.01 -5.31
CA GLU A 164 2.97 -3.60 -4.81
C GLU A 164 2.74 -4.74 -3.82
N LEU A 165 1.75 -4.60 -2.93
CA LEU A 165 1.32 -5.64 -1.99
C LEU A 165 0.44 -6.69 -2.66
N LYS A 166 0.24 -6.64 -3.98
CA LYS A 166 -0.52 -7.63 -4.76
C LYS A 166 -1.87 -7.98 -4.14
N VAL A 167 -2.50 -7.04 -3.44
CA VAL A 167 -3.79 -7.23 -2.74
C VAL A 167 -4.86 -7.73 -3.73
N ASN A 168 -4.66 -7.47 -5.03
CA ASN A 168 -5.60 -7.84 -6.08
C ASN A 168 -5.22 -9.04 -6.98
N LYS A 169 -4.11 -9.78 -6.75
CA LYS A 169 -3.70 -10.89 -7.66
C LYS A 169 -4.20 -12.28 -7.28
N LYS A 170 -4.68 -12.53 -6.05
CA LYS A 170 -5.15 -13.88 -5.65
C LYS A 170 -6.64 -14.16 -5.90
N HIS A 171 -7.48 -13.17 -6.18
CA HIS A 171 -8.91 -13.42 -6.41
C HIS A 171 -9.28 -13.74 -7.88
N ASN A 172 -8.45 -13.33 -8.86
CA ASN A 172 -8.73 -13.58 -10.29
C ASN A 172 -8.09 -14.85 -10.89
N SER A 173 -7.23 -15.56 -10.15
CA SER A 173 -6.64 -16.82 -10.64
C SER A 173 -7.56 -18.03 -10.55
N LEU A 174 -8.67 -17.95 -9.80
CA LEU A 174 -9.58 -19.09 -9.57
C LEU A 174 -10.83 -19.06 -10.44
N LYS A 175 -11.06 -18.00 -11.23
CA LYS A 175 -12.20 -17.91 -12.16
C LYS A 175 -11.91 -18.40 -13.57
N ASN A 176 -10.65 -18.68 -13.92
CA ASN A 176 -10.26 -19.09 -15.27
C ASN A 176 -9.97 -20.58 -15.44
N ILE A 177 -10.19 -21.42 -14.41
CA ILE A 177 -10.23 -22.88 -14.59
C ILE A 177 -11.69 -23.25 -14.92
N LYS A 178 -12.10 -22.87 -16.14
CA LYS A 178 -13.32 -23.39 -16.77
C LYS A 178 -13.01 -24.85 -17.10
N TRP A 179 -13.67 -25.78 -16.41
CA TRP A 179 -13.55 -27.21 -16.64
C TRP A 179 -13.91 -27.54 -18.09
N SER A 180 -12.90 -27.65 -18.95
CA SER A 180 -13.00 -28.33 -20.23
C SER A 180 -12.85 -29.83 -19.98
N ILE A 181 -13.95 -30.46 -19.54
CA ILE A 181 -14.13 -31.90 -19.70
C ILE A 181 -15.21 -32.07 -20.76
N THR A 182 -14.73 -32.32 -21.98
CA THR A 182 -15.52 -32.84 -23.09
C THR A 182 -16.05 -34.21 -22.69
N MET A 183 -17.37 -34.41 -22.73
CA MET A 183 -17.97 -35.74 -22.76
C MET A 183 -18.74 -35.94 -24.08
N PRO A 184 -18.69 -37.17 -24.63
CA PRO A 184 -19.04 -37.42 -26.02
C PRO A 184 -20.55 -37.54 -26.26
N ASP A 185 -20.88 -37.24 -27.51
CA ASP A 185 -22.15 -37.39 -28.21
C ASP A 185 -22.87 -38.72 -27.92
N GLN A 186 -24.12 -38.66 -27.49
CA GLN A 186 -25.03 -39.81 -27.46
C GLN A 186 -26.19 -39.55 -28.43
N LYS A 187 -26.14 -40.29 -29.55
CA LYS A 187 -27.23 -40.50 -30.50
C LYS A 187 -28.45 -41.15 -29.81
N ASN A 188 -29.60 -40.56 -30.12
CA ASN A 188 -30.95 -41.10 -30.36
C ASN A 188 -31.32 -42.48 -29.77
N ASP A 189 -32.40 -42.51 -28.99
CA ASP A 189 -33.54 -43.42 -29.18
C ASP A 189 -34.84 -42.75 -28.68
N GLU A 190 -35.95 -43.11 -29.33
CA GLU A 190 -37.27 -42.45 -29.47
C GLU A 190 -38.21 -42.44 -28.21
N PRO A 191 -39.39 -41.77 -28.26
CA PRO A 191 -40.06 -41.19 -27.09
C PRO A 191 -41.08 -42.14 -26.44
N ILE A 192 -41.29 -41.97 -25.13
CA ILE A 192 -42.42 -42.58 -24.43
C ILE A 192 -43.24 -41.46 -23.77
N ASN A 193 -44.49 -41.37 -24.21
CA ASN A 193 -45.49 -40.39 -23.84
C ASN A 193 -46.47 -41.06 -22.86
N TYR A 194 -46.77 -40.45 -21.70
CA TYR A 194 -48.02 -40.71 -20.98
C TYR A 194 -48.44 -39.45 -20.20
N TYR A 195 -49.59 -38.90 -20.60
CA TYR A 195 -50.45 -38.05 -19.77
C TYR A 195 -50.80 -38.77 -18.46
N ASP A 196 -50.91 -38.06 -17.33
CA ASP A 196 -52.22 -37.66 -16.78
C ASP A 196 -52.13 -36.99 -15.39
N ASN A 197 -52.96 -35.95 -15.25
CA ASN A 197 -53.81 -35.55 -14.12
C ASN A 197 -53.37 -35.83 -12.67
N HIS A 198 -53.19 -34.75 -11.89
CA HIS A 198 -54.20 -34.28 -10.92
C HIS A 198 -53.87 -32.87 -10.40
#